data_AF-A0A960XN34-F1
#
_entry.id   AF-A0A960XN34-F1
#
_cell.length_a   1.000
_cell.length_b   1.000
_cell.length_c   1.000
_cell.angle_alpha   90.00
_cell.angle_beta   90.00
_cell.angle_gamma   90.00
#
_symmetry.space_group_name_H-M   'P 1'
#
loop_
_entity.id
_entity.type
_entity.pdbx_description
1 polymer ?
#
loop_
_entity_poly.entity_id
_entity_poly.type
_entity_poly.pdbx_seq_one_letter_code
_entity_poly.pdbx_strand_id
1 'polypeptide(L)'
;YLQTAFTLSERERWSPRYRGDHEGYVAGYFLDAAVAHHRLTRGADTRLFAAARRLADCWDEHLGPAPKQEWFDGHQAMEMGLMNLGRLVNEVEGPGAGDRYLRLAKFLLDCRRDGSEYDQSHRPVVQQYEAVGHAVRAVYTYTAMADVVLETGDPDYQSAVESLWDNIVNRKYYVTGGVGSGETSEGFGPDYSLRHSGYCESCSSCGEIFFQHRLNLIHHDARYAYLLEETLYNALLGSVDLAGGNFYYQNPLDERRPRYPWHGCPCCVGNIPRTLLSLPTWIYAKDPDGVYVNLFVGSTVRLTGVGGAEVEFVQRTDHPWGGRVSLTVNPEVPARFALHVRVPSRSVSQLYRAEPVADGLRGVTVNGAAIEPGIVAGYAVITREWQAGDRVEFTLPMPVQIVRGDARIEATKGQVALRYGPVVYCVEPIDQATTFGAVDLATGLTP
;
A
#
# COMPACT_ATOMS: atom_id res chain seq x y z
N TYR A 1 27.50 10.37 -5.31
CA TYR A 1 26.44 11.38 -5.12
C TYR A 1 25.74 11.64 -6.45
N LEU A 2 24.41 11.77 -6.46
CA LEU A 2 23.60 12.03 -7.66
C LEU A 2 22.42 12.95 -7.30
N GLN A 3 22.53 14.24 -7.61
CA GLN A 3 21.45 15.22 -7.50
C GLN A 3 21.81 16.39 -8.43
N THR A 4 20.97 16.66 -9.44
CA THR A 4 21.30 17.63 -10.51
C THR A 4 21.41 19.06 -10.01
N ALA A 5 20.43 19.57 -9.25
CA ALA A 5 20.44 20.91 -8.70
C ALA A 5 21.68 21.18 -7.83
N PHE A 6 22.07 20.26 -6.95
CA PHE A 6 23.25 20.43 -6.08
C PHE A 6 24.56 20.31 -6.85
N THR A 7 24.60 19.45 -7.88
CA THR A 7 25.78 19.32 -8.75
C THR A 7 25.99 20.59 -9.58
N LEU A 8 24.92 21.26 -10.00
CA LEU A 8 24.98 22.44 -10.88
C LEU A 8 25.03 23.79 -10.13
N SER A 9 24.65 23.86 -8.85
CA SER A 9 24.47 25.13 -8.13
C SER A 9 25.37 25.34 -6.90
N GLU A 10 26.48 24.58 -6.79
CA GLU A 10 27.47 24.67 -5.69
C GLU A 10 26.86 24.61 -4.26
N ARG A 11 25.64 24.06 -4.12
CA ARG A 11 24.99 23.89 -2.82
C ARG A 11 25.75 22.86 -1.98
N GLU A 12 25.89 23.16 -0.69
CA GLU A 12 26.42 22.21 0.29
C GLU A 12 25.46 21.01 0.42
N ARG A 13 26.00 19.82 0.17
CA ARG A 13 25.28 18.55 0.26
C ARG A 13 24.99 18.22 1.72
N TRP A 14 23.83 17.64 1.99
CA TRP A 14 23.40 17.28 3.34
C TRP A 14 23.44 18.47 4.32
N SER A 15 23.26 19.70 3.83
CA SER A 15 23.19 20.85 4.71
C SER A 15 21.84 20.87 5.43
N PRO A 16 21.78 21.08 6.76
CA PRO A 16 20.51 21.29 7.45
C PRO A 16 19.66 22.43 6.84
N ARG A 17 20.31 23.41 6.20
CA ARG A 17 19.67 24.52 5.49
C ARG A 17 18.81 24.06 4.31
N TYR A 18 19.21 22.98 3.64
CA TYR A 18 18.60 22.51 2.40
C TYR A 18 17.84 21.19 2.59
N ARG A 19 17.44 20.84 3.82
CA ARG A 19 16.64 19.62 4.08
C ARG A 19 15.36 19.54 3.24
N GLY A 20 14.75 20.68 2.92
CA GLY A 20 13.57 20.76 2.07
C GLY A 20 13.84 20.62 0.56
N ASP A 21 15.09 20.45 0.13
CA ASP A 21 15.47 20.41 -1.29
C ASP A 21 15.55 18.98 -1.86
N HIS A 22 15.07 17.98 -1.12
CA HIS A 22 14.78 16.63 -1.61
C HIS A 22 16.01 15.84 -2.10
N GLU A 23 17.19 16.01 -1.47
CA GLU A 23 18.41 15.24 -1.81
C GLU A 23 18.21 13.73 -1.62
N GLY A 24 17.74 13.34 -0.43
CA GLY A 24 17.44 11.96 -0.04
C GLY A 24 16.18 11.46 -0.71
N TYR A 25 15.16 12.30 -0.87
CA TYR A 25 13.94 11.94 -1.59
C TYR A 25 14.25 11.47 -3.02
N VAL A 26 14.96 12.28 -3.80
CA VAL A 26 15.32 11.94 -5.19
C VAL A 26 16.23 10.71 -5.24
N ALA A 27 17.20 10.61 -4.32
CA ALA A 27 18.06 9.45 -4.23
C ALA A 27 17.26 8.16 -3.95
N GLY A 28 16.32 8.19 -3.01
CA GLY A 28 15.45 7.07 -2.66
C GLY A 28 14.65 6.54 -3.85
N TYR A 29 14.02 7.43 -4.62
CA TYR A 29 13.33 7.04 -5.86
C TYR A 29 14.26 6.41 -6.90
N PHE A 30 15.51 6.88 -7.00
CA PHE A 30 16.49 6.27 -7.89
C PHE A 30 16.87 4.84 -7.42
N LEU A 31 17.00 4.62 -6.11
CA LEU A 31 17.24 3.28 -5.56
C LEU A 31 16.07 2.34 -5.87
N ASP A 32 14.83 2.78 -5.63
CA ASP A 32 13.61 2.02 -5.95
C ASP A 32 13.52 1.68 -7.45
N ALA A 33 13.82 2.65 -8.32
CA ALA A 33 13.83 2.44 -9.76
C ALA A 33 14.87 1.40 -10.17
N ALA A 34 16.06 1.41 -9.55
CA ALA A 34 17.10 0.42 -9.81
C ALA A 34 16.71 -0.99 -9.33
N VAL A 35 16.03 -1.10 -8.18
CA VAL A 35 15.49 -2.36 -7.67
C VAL A 35 14.44 -2.92 -8.64
N ALA A 36 13.48 -2.09 -9.06
CA ALA A 36 12.46 -2.49 -10.02
C ALA A 36 13.07 -2.91 -11.37
N HIS A 37 14.02 -2.13 -11.88
CA HIS A 37 14.73 -2.43 -13.12
C HIS A 37 15.49 -3.77 -13.05
N HIS A 38 16.22 -4.02 -11.95
CA HIS A 38 16.93 -5.28 -11.77
C HIS A 38 15.96 -6.47 -11.78
N ARG A 39 14.83 -6.37 -11.08
CA ARG A 39 13.79 -7.42 -11.04
C ARG A 39 13.16 -7.65 -12.42
N LEU A 40 12.79 -6.59 -13.13
CA LEU A 40 12.15 -6.67 -14.45
C LEU A 40 13.08 -7.24 -15.52
N THR A 41 14.38 -6.92 -15.44
CA THR A 41 15.40 -7.48 -16.35
C THR A 41 15.93 -8.83 -15.88
N ARG A 42 15.47 -9.34 -14.72
CA ARG A 42 15.97 -10.57 -14.07
C ARG A 42 17.50 -10.55 -13.89
N GLY A 43 18.04 -9.39 -13.56
CA GLY A 43 19.48 -9.17 -13.39
C GLY A 43 20.30 -9.16 -14.69
N ALA A 44 19.66 -9.26 -15.86
CA ALA A 44 20.37 -9.23 -17.15
C ALA A 44 21.04 -7.87 -17.44
N ASP A 45 20.51 -6.78 -16.90
CA ASP A 45 21.14 -5.46 -16.94
C ASP A 45 21.38 -4.90 -15.53
N THR A 46 22.66 -4.93 -15.14
CA THR A 46 23.12 -4.53 -13.81
C THR A 46 23.53 -3.07 -13.72
N ARG A 47 23.45 -2.27 -14.80
CA ARG A 47 23.98 -0.89 -14.81
C ARG A 47 23.28 0.01 -13.80
N LEU A 48 21.94 -0.02 -13.75
CA LEU A 48 21.18 0.73 -12.75
C LEU A 48 21.46 0.22 -11.33
N PHE A 49 21.52 -1.10 -11.14
CA PHE A 49 21.85 -1.69 -9.83
C PHE A 49 23.23 -1.25 -9.33
N ALA A 50 24.25 -1.32 -10.17
CA ALA A 50 25.61 -0.87 -9.84
C ALA A 50 25.67 0.64 -9.55
N ALA A 51 24.92 1.46 -10.30
CA ALA A 51 24.81 2.90 -10.03
C ALA A 51 24.12 3.18 -8.69
N ALA A 52 23.04 2.47 -8.38
CA ALA A 52 22.32 2.58 -7.11
C ALA A 52 23.17 2.14 -5.93
N ARG A 53 23.96 1.05 -6.07
CA ARG A 53 24.96 0.64 -5.07
C ARG A 53 25.95 1.75 -4.77
N ARG A 54 26.56 2.33 -5.79
CA ARG A 54 27.50 3.46 -5.62
C ARG A 54 26.85 4.70 -5.01
N LEU A 55 25.58 4.95 -5.31
CA LEU A 55 24.83 6.02 -4.67
C LEU A 55 24.63 5.70 -3.19
N ALA A 56 24.10 4.54 -2.84
CA ALA A 56 23.86 4.13 -1.46
C ALA A 56 25.17 4.07 -0.64
N ASP A 57 26.28 3.61 -1.22
CA ASP A 57 27.61 3.65 -0.59
C ASP A 57 28.04 5.09 -0.29
N CYS A 58 27.86 6.00 -1.24
CA CYS A 58 28.14 7.41 -1.01
C CYS A 58 27.30 7.99 0.15
N TRP A 59 26.05 7.57 0.31
CA TRP A 59 25.22 8.01 1.43
C TRP A 59 25.65 7.38 2.75
N ASP A 60 25.91 6.07 2.77
CA ASP A 60 26.40 5.35 3.95
C ASP A 60 27.76 5.87 4.42
N GLU A 61 28.68 6.20 3.53
CA GLU A 61 30.01 6.72 3.89
C GLU A 61 29.95 8.08 4.61
N HIS A 62 28.93 8.90 4.32
CA HIS A 62 28.84 10.28 4.81
C HIS A 62 27.84 10.45 5.97
N LEU A 63 26.76 9.66 5.97
CA LEU A 63 25.70 9.77 6.96
C LEU A 63 25.70 8.58 7.92
N GLY A 64 25.45 8.86 9.19
CA GLY A 64 25.45 7.85 10.24
C GLY A 64 25.88 8.41 11.59
N PRO A 65 26.07 7.54 12.59
CA PRO A 65 26.64 7.93 13.87
C PRO A 65 28.04 8.55 13.71
N ALA A 66 28.44 9.38 14.67
CA ALA A 66 29.77 10.00 14.69
C ALA A 66 30.90 8.96 14.45
N PRO A 67 31.91 9.28 13.63
CA PRO A 67 32.26 10.60 13.11
C PRO A 67 31.54 11.02 11.82
N LYS A 68 30.60 10.21 11.31
CA LYS A 68 29.74 10.59 10.18
C LYS A 68 28.76 11.67 10.59
N GLN A 69 28.11 12.29 9.61
CA GLN A 69 27.14 13.35 9.85
C GLN A 69 25.76 12.76 10.20
N GLU A 70 25.15 13.28 11.26
CA GLU A 70 23.73 13.09 11.52
C GLU A 70 22.91 14.01 10.62
N TRP A 71 22.09 13.44 9.73
CA TRP A 71 21.23 14.20 8.83
C TRP A 71 20.07 13.33 8.33
N PHE A 72 18.93 13.97 8.05
CA PHE A 72 17.76 13.38 7.42
C PHE A 72 17.10 14.37 6.44
N ASP A 73 16.36 13.85 5.46
CA ASP A 73 15.64 14.66 4.46
C ASP A 73 14.30 15.17 5.02
N GLY A 74 13.87 16.38 4.64
CA GLY A 74 12.55 16.92 4.98
C GLY A 74 11.39 16.20 4.28
N HIS A 75 11.66 15.34 3.29
CA HIS A 75 10.71 14.43 2.69
C HIS A 75 11.28 12.99 2.62
N GLN A 76 10.57 12.08 3.27
CA GLN A 76 10.87 10.66 3.36
C GLN A 76 10.76 10.01 1.98
N ALA A 77 11.63 9.05 1.71
CA ALA A 77 11.62 8.10 0.59
C ALA A 77 12.95 7.35 0.54
N MET A 78 14.04 7.99 1.00
CA MET A 78 15.36 7.39 1.07
C MET A 78 15.38 6.12 1.91
N GLU A 79 14.68 6.15 3.04
CA GLU A 79 14.61 5.06 4.00
C GLU A 79 14.02 3.80 3.35
N MET A 80 12.89 3.93 2.63
CA MET A 80 12.31 2.82 1.86
C MET A 80 13.24 2.36 0.73
N GLY A 81 13.85 3.30 -0.01
CA GLY A 81 14.77 2.97 -1.11
C GLY A 81 15.99 2.18 -0.64
N LEU A 82 16.55 2.53 0.53
CA LEU A 82 17.65 1.82 1.17
C LEU A 82 17.22 0.44 1.69
N MET A 83 16.02 0.31 2.26
CA MET A 83 15.47 -0.98 2.68
C MET A 83 15.29 -1.93 1.49
N ASN A 84 14.66 -1.45 0.42
CA ASN A 84 14.45 -2.23 -0.81
C ASN A 84 15.77 -2.62 -1.48
N LEU A 85 16.73 -1.69 -1.58
CA LEU A 85 18.04 -1.98 -2.14
C LEU A 85 18.83 -2.95 -1.25
N GLY A 86 18.82 -2.76 0.07
CA GLY A 86 19.51 -3.63 1.03
C GLY A 86 19.06 -5.09 0.91
N ARG A 87 17.74 -5.32 0.81
CA ARG A 87 17.19 -6.66 0.54
C ARG A 87 17.67 -7.23 -0.80
N LEU A 88 17.61 -6.45 -1.88
CA LEU A 88 18.08 -6.90 -3.18
C LEU A 88 19.58 -7.23 -3.17
N VAL A 89 20.39 -6.46 -2.44
CA VAL A 89 21.81 -6.75 -2.27
C VAL A 89 22.02 -8.05 -1.51
N ASN A 90 21.24 -8.30 -0.45
CA ASN A 90 21.29 -9.57 0.27
C ASN A 90 20.89 -10.75 -0.65
N GLU A 91 19.91 -10.55 -1.53
CA GLU A 91 19.51 -11.55 -2.54
C GLU A 91 20.62 -11.82 -3.58
N VAL A 92 21.29 -10.78 -4.08
CA VAL A 92 22.23 -10.87 -5.22
C VAL A 92 23.68 -11.16 -4.79
N GLU A 93 24.15 -10.49 -3.73
CA GLU A 93 25.55 -10.55 -3.26
C GLU A 93 25.72 -11.46 -2.03
N GLY A 94 24.61 -11.95 -1.46
CA GLY A 94 24.58 -12.90 -0.35
C GLY A 94 24.15 -12.26 0.98
N PRO A 95 23.70 -13.09 1.95
CA PRO A 95 23.21 -12.60 3.23
C PRO A 95 24.22 -11.70 3.95
N GLY A 96 23.77 -10.51 4.37
CA GLY A 96 24.59 -9.55 5.12
C GLY A 96 25.24 -8.45 4.27
N ALA A 97 25.33 -8.62 2.94
CA ALA A 97 26.00 -7.67 2.05
C ALA A 97 25.29 -6.30 1.96
N GLY A 98 23.98 -6.28 2.21
CA GLY A 98 23.10 -5.13 2.20
C GLY A 98 22.84 -4.51 3.58
N ASP A 99 23.30 -5.13 4.67
CA ASP A 99 22.91 -4.72 6.04
C ASP A 99 23.34 -3.30 6.38
N ARG A 100 24.42 -2.80 5.77
CA ARG A 100 24.82 -1.39 5.95
C ARG A 100 23.73 -0.42 5.51
N TYR A 101 22.99 -0.74 4.44
CA TYR A 101 21.90 0.09 3.96
C TYR A 101 20.66 -0.03 4.84
N LEU A 102 20.36 -1.23 5.35
CA LEU A 102 19.27 -1.43 6.32
C LEU A 102 19.54 -0.62 7.60
N ARG A 103 20.78 -0.66 8.10
CA ARG A 103 21.21 0.16 9.25
C ARG A 103 21.15 1.65 8.96
N LEU A 104 21.57 2.09 7.77
CA LEU A 104 21.47 3.50 7.37
C LEU A 104 20.00 3.94 7.32
N ALA A 105 19.12 3.15 6.72
CA ALA A 105 17.68 3.45 6.66
C ALA A 105 17.10 3.63 8.07
N LYS A 106 17.41 2.70 9.00
CA LYS A 106 17.00 2.83 10.40
C LYS A 106 17.60 4.08 11.06
N PHE A 107 18.89 4.36 10.84
CA PHE A 107 19.53 5.56 11.39
C PHE A 107 18.85 6.85 10.92
N LEU A 108 18.49 6.96 9.63
CA LEU A 108 17.78 8.12 9.09
C LEU A 108 16.39 8.31 9.72
N LEU A 109 15.74 7.23 10.16
CA LEU A 109 14.50 7.30 10.95
C LEU A 109 14.78 7.73 12.39
N ASP A 110 15.76 7.10 13.04
CA ASP A 110 16.10 7.34 14.45
C ASP A 110 16.58 8.78 14.72
N CYS A 111 17.26 9.40 13.74
CA CYS A 111 17.81 10.75 13.90
C CYS A 111 16.83 11.88 13.57
N ARG A 112 15.59 11.57 13.15
CA ARG A 112 14.53 12.57 12.91
C ARG A 112 14.05 13.20 14.22
N ARG A 113 14.35 14.48 14.41
CA ARG A 113 13.94 15.28 15.56
C ARG A 113 14.03 16.79 15.28
N ASP A 114 13.52 17.58 16.22
CA ASP A 114 13.66 19.04 16.31
C ASP A 114 13.05 19.82 15.12
N GLY A 115 12.11 19.23 14.38
CA GLY A 115 11.36 19.91 13.32
C GLY A 115 9.87 19.97 13.63
N SER A 116 9.03 19.46 12.74
CA SER A 116 7.59 19.74 12.77
C SER A 116 6.73 18.48 12.58
N GLU A 117 5.41 18.65 12.74
CA GLU A 117 4.45 17.61 12.35
C GLU A 117 4.43 17.42 10.83
N TYR A 118 4.63 18.49 10.05
CA TYR A 118 4.58 18.46 8.59
C TYR A 118 5.52 17.40 7.97
N ASP A 119 6.72 17.26 8.52
CA ASP A 119 7.78 16.35 8.09
C ASP A 119 8.07 15.22 9.10
N GLN A 120 7.14 14.98 10.04
CA GLN A 120 7.19 13.90 11.03
C GLN A 120 8.49 13.89 11.85
N SER A 121 9.03 15.07 12.16
CA SER A 121 10.26 15.24 12.94
C SER A 121 10.04 16.00 14.26
N HIS A 122 8.78 16.28 14.62
CA HIS A 122 8.40 16.85 15.92
C HIS A 122 8.71 15.93 17.12
N ARG A 123 8.82 14.62 16.89
CA ARG A 123 9.16 13.59 17.89
C ARG A 123 9.94 12.44 17.24
N PRO A 124 10.73 11.67 18.02
CA PRO A 124 11.28 10.40 17.54
C PRO A 124 10.18 9.52 16.94
N VAL A 125 10.46 8.84 15.83
CA VAL A 125 9.43 8.08 15.08
C VAL A 125 8.75 7.00 15.93
N VAL A 126 9.46 6.39 16.87
CA VAL A 126 8.92 5.38 17.81
C VAL A 126 8.03 5.96 18.93
N GLN A 127 7.91 7.28 19.00
CA GLN A 127 7.08 8.02 19.97
C GLN A 127 5.93 8.79 19.29
N GLN A 128 5.65 8.47 18.02
CA GLN A 128 4.53 9.02 17.26
C GLN A 128 3.38 8.00 17.25
N TYR A 129 2.20 8.44 17.71
CA TYR A 129 1.01 7.57 17.86
C TYR A 129 -0.22 8.14 17.14
N GLU A 130 -0.06 9.24 16.41
CA GLU A 130 -1.10 9.89 15.62
C GLU A 130 -0.53 10.25 14.24
N ALA A 131 -1.29 9.99 13.19
CA ALA A 131 -0.91 10.39 11.84
C ALA A 131 -1.16 11.90 11.65
N VAL A 132 -0.06 12.65 11.44
CA VAL A 132 -0.06 14.13 11.38
C VAL A 132 0.81 14.63 10.23
N GLY A 133 0.59 15.90 9.85
CA GLY A 133 1.35 16.55 8.80
C GLY A 133 1.11 15.97 7.41
N HIS A 134 2.04 16.23 6.49
CA HIS A 134 1.88 15.90 5.08
C HIS A 134 1.66 14.40 4.84
N ALA A 135 0.58 14.03 4.15
CA ALA A 135 0.11 12.65 4.11
C ALA A 135 1.13 11.71 3.45
N VAL A 136 1.71 12.09 2.30
CA VAL A 136 2.74 11.27 1.59
C VAL A 136 3.97 11.03 2.45
N ARG A 137 4.50 12.08 3.10
CA ARG A 137 5.67 11.99 3.97
C ARG A 137 5.42 11.04 5.13
N ALA A 138 4.26 11.17 5.76
CA ALA A 138 3.81 10.30 6.83
C ALA A 138 3.74 8.82 6.39
N VAL A 139 2.97 8.48 5.35
CA VAL A 139 2.84 7.06 4.92
C VAL A 139 4.15 6.46 4.40
N TYR A 140 5.06 7.27 3.85
CA TYR A 140 6.41 6.81 3.49
C TYR A 140 7.28 6.56 4.72
N THR A 141 7.14 7.38 5.76
CA THR A 141 7.76 7.13 7.08
C THR A 141 7.27 5.80 7.65
N TYR A 142 5.95 5.61 7.68
CA TYR A 142 5.33 4.45 8.32
C TYR A 142 5.65 3.16 7.57
N THR A 143 5.75 3.22 6.24
CA THR A 143 6.23 2.11 5.42
C THR A 143 7.68 1.75 5.77
N ALA A 144 8.57 2.74 5.89
CA ALA A 144 9.97 2.48 6.26
C ALA A 144 10.12 2.00 7.72
N MET A 145 9.28 2.47 8.64
CA MET A 145 9.21 1.94 10.01
C MET A 145 8.75 0.48 10.01
N ALA A 146 7.74 0.13 9.23
CA ALA A 146 7.30 -1.25 9.06
C ALA A 146 8.40 -2.12 8.41
N ASP A 147 9.20 -1.57 7.49
CA ASP A 147 10.39 -2.25 6.99
C ASP A 147 11.41 -2.55 8.12
N VAL A 148 11.64 -1.63 9.07
CA VAL A 148 12.49 -1.91 10.24
C VAL A 148 11.92 -3.08 11.06
N VAL A 149 10.61 -3.12 11.28
CA VAL A 149 9.95 -4.24 12.00
C VAL A 149 10.18 -5.57 11.27
N LEU A 150 10.02 -5.61 9.95
CA LEU A 150 10.28 -6.81 9.14
C LEU A 150 11.71 -7.31 9.27
N GLU A 151 12.69 -6.41 9.26
CA GLU A 151 14.11 -6.79 9.30
C GLU A 151 14.61 -7.15 10.71
N THR A 152 14.03 -6.57 11.75
CA THR A 152 14.63 -6.59 13.10
C THR A 152 13.72 -7.11 14.20
N GLY A 153 12.40 -7.13 13.99
CA GLY A 153 11.43 -7.41 15.06
C GLY A 153 11.44 -6.39 16.19
N ASP A 154 11.92 -5.16 15.95
CA ASP A 154 12.05 -4.12 16.99
C ASP A 154 10.66 -3.75 17.57
N PRO A 155 10.43 -3.99 18.88
CA PRO A 155 9.12 -3.81 19.50
C PRO A 155 8.70 -2.34 19.62
N ASP A 156 9.64 -1.40 19.69
CA ASP A 156 9.32 0.03 19.79
C ASP A 156 8.80 0.54 18.44
N TYR A 157 9.43 0.10 17.35
CA TYR A 157 8.94 0.35 16.00
C TYR A 157 7.59 -0.31 15.76
N GLN A 158 7.41 -1.57 16.20
CA GLN A 158 6.15 -2.28 16.05
C GLN A 158 5.00 -1.55 16.76
N SER A 159 5.20 -1.15 18.02
CA SER A 159 4.17 -0.44 18.80
C SER A 159 3.76 0.89 18.16
N ALA A 160 4.72 1.67 17.66
CA ALA A 160 4.44 2.93 16.98
C ALA A 160 3.68 2.70 15.66
N VAL A 161 4.14 1.76 14.84
CA VAL A 161 3.51 1.40 13.56
C VAL A 161 2.06 0.94 13.74
N GLU A 162 1.80 0.07 14.72
CA GLU A 162 0.45 -0.41 15.02
C GLU A 162 -0.47 0.73 15.49
N SER A 163 0.05 1.65 16.30
CA SER A 163 -0.71 2.82 16.78
C SER A 163 -1.03 3.81 15.66
N LEU A 164 -0.06 4.05 14.78
CA LEU A 164 -0.23 4.92 13.61
C LEU A 164 -1.24 4.32 12.62
N TRP A 165 -1.17 3.02 12.39
CA TRP A 165 -2.17 2.30 11.58
C TRP A 165 -3.56 2.40 12.20
N ASP A 166 -3.71 2.17 13.51
CA ASP A 166 -4.99 2.30 14.21
C ASP A 166 -5.56 3.71 14.08
N ASN A 167 -4.73 4.75 14.28
CA ASN A 167 -5.17 6.13 14.12
C ASN A 167 -5.64 6.44 12.70
N ILE A 168 -4.90 6.01 11.66
CA ILE A 168 -5.32 6.18 10.27
C ILE A 168 -6.66 5.47 10.05
N VAL A 169 -6.68 4.15 10.23
CA VAL A 169 -7.80 3.30 9.80
C VAL A 169 -9.08 3.58 10.57
N ASN A 170 -8.99 3.93 11.85
CA ASN A 170 -10.16 4.12 12.71
C ASN A 170 -10.55 5.59 12.92
N ARG A 171 -9.80 6.56 12.37
CA ARG A 171 -10.08 8.00 12.58
C ARG A 171 -9.85 8.89 11.35
N LYS A 172 -8.94 8.54 10.44
CA LYS A 172 -8.46 9.42 9.36
C LYS A 172 -8.44 8.77 7.96
N TYR A 173 -9.20 7.70 7.76
CA TYR A 173 -9.26 6.92 6.51
C TYR A 173 -10.59 7.15 5.79
N TYR A 174 -10.55 7.57 4.52
CA TYR A 174 -11.76 7.77 3.73
C TYR A 174 -12.35 6.43 3.26
N VAL A 175 -13.66 6.39 2.96
CA VAL A 175 -14.34 5.16 2.49
C VAL A 175 -13.76 4.59 1.20
N THR A 176 -13.04 5.42 0.43
CA THR A 176 -12.30 5.08 -0.79
C THR A 176 -10.86 4.61 -0.52
N GLY A 177 -10.44 4.57 0.74
CA GLY A 177 -9.08 4.32 1.17
C GLY A 177 -8.08 5.45 0.99
N GLY A 178 -8.55 6.62 0.54
CA GLY A 178 -7.72 7.84 0.50
C GLY A 178 -7.35 8.32 1.91
N VAL A 179 -6.19 8.96 2.04
CA VAL A 179 -5.70 9.57 3.28
C VAL A 179 -5.23 11.01 3.06
N GLY A 180 -5.44 11.86 4.08
CA GLY A 180 -5.13 13.29 4.05
C GLY A 180 -6.37 14.14 3.76
N SER A 181 -6.87 14.85 4.78
CA SER A 181 -8.02 15.75 4.65
C SER A 181 -7.67 17.07 3.94
N GLY A 182 -6.38 17.41 3.90
CA GLY A 182 -5.85 18.65 3.31
C GLY A 182 -5.94 19.86 4.22
N GLU A 183 -6.25 19.68 5.49
CA GLU A 183 -6.29 20.79 6.45
C GLU A 183 -4.89 21.23 6.90
N THR A 184 -3.88 20.38 6.69
CA THR A 184 -2.49 20.61 7.09
C THR A 184 -1.54 20.45 5.91
N SER A 185 -1.52 21.41 4.96
CA SER A 185 -0.62 21.41 3.80
C SER A 185 -0.51 20.03 3.13
N GLU A 186 -1.60 19.59 2.49
CA GLU A 186 -1.71 18.27 1.83
C GLU A 186 -1.78 17.08 2.83
N GLY A 187 -1.91 17.38 4.12
CA GLY A 187 -1.75 16.45 5.21
C GLY A 187 -3.01 15.94 5.90
N PHE A 188 -2.77 15.20 6.98
CA PHE A 188 -3.77 14.69 7.90
C PHE A 188 -4.40 15.82 8.73
N GLY A 189 -5.72 15.87 8.77
CA GLY A 189 -6.47 16.72 9.70
C GLY A 189 -6.66 16.07 11.07
N PRO A 190 -7.47 16.71 11.94
CA PRO A 190 -7.90 16.11 13.20
C PRO A 190 -8.66 14.79 13.00
N ASP A 191 -8.72 13.96 14.04
CA ASP A 191 -9.53 12.74 14.06
C ASP A 191 -10.97 13.02 13.58
N TYR A 192 -11.51 12.14 12.73
CA TYR A 192 -12.83 12.20 12.11
C TYR A 192 -13.07 13.38 11.15
N SER A 193 -12.05 14.20 10.85
CA SER A 193 -12.14 15.27 9.86
C SER A 193 -12.04 14.74 8.43
N LEU A 194 -13.12 14.10 7.97
CA LEU A 194 -13.22 13.43 6.68
C LEU A 194 -14.23 14.14 5.77
N ARG A 195 -13.97 15.42 5.50
CA ARG A 195 -14.79 16.24 4.58
C ARG A 195 -14.77 15.69 3.16
N HIS A 196 -15.88 15.80 2.43
CA HIS A 196 -15.97 15.34 1.03
C HIS A 196 -14.99 16.05 0.09
N SER A 197 -14.65 17.30 0.38
CA SER A 197 -13.56 18.06 -0.26
C SER A 197 -12.16 17.66 0.25
N GLY A 198 -11.99 16.39 0.66
CA GLY A 198 -10.73 15.84 1.14
C GLY A 198 -9.64 15.95 0.10
N TYR A 199 -8.38 16.05 0.55
CA TYR A 199 -7.25 16.15 -0.36
C TYR A 199 -6.95 14.81 -1.03
N CYS A 200 -6.89 13.74 -0.22
CA CYS A 200 -6.72 12.36 -0.66
C CYS A 200 -5.73 12.24 -1.83
N GLU A 201 -4.50 12.72 -1.61
CA GLU A 201 -3.53 12.80 -2.69
C GLU A 201 -3.33 11.42 -3.34
N SER A 202 -3.20 11.38 -4.67
CA SER A 202 -2.91 10.12 -5.37
C SER A 202 -1.63 9.47 -4.85
N CYS A 203 -0.61 10.26 -4.50
CA CYS A 203 0.63 9.76 -3.90
C CYS A 203 0.46 9.27 -2.47
N SER A 204 -0.44 9.85 -1.68
CA SER A 204 -0.69 9.37 -0.31
C SER A 204 -1.41 8.03 -0.35
N SER A 205 -2.30 7.84 -1.34
CA SER A 205 -2.94 6.55 -1.63
C SER A 205 -1.93 5.48 -2.08
N CYS A 206 -0.91 5.87 -2.87
CA CYS A 206 0.20 4.96 -3.21
C CYS A 206 0.98 4.53 -1.96
N GLY A 207 1.34 5.49 -1.10
CA GLY A 207 2.08 5.20 0.12
C GLY A 207 1.27 4.40 1.15
N GLU A 208 -0.04 4.64 1.25
CA GLU A 208 -0.96 3.86 2.06
C GLU A 208 -0.98 2.39 1.62
N ILE A 209 -1.03 2.13 0.30
CA ILE A 209 -0.91 0.77 -0.24
C ILE A 209 0.41 0.12 0.16
N PHE A 210 1.53 0.84 0.10
CA PHE A 210 2.83 0.30 0.54
C PHE A 210 2.84 -0.02 2.03
N PHE A 211 2.25 0.85 2.85
CA PHE A 211 2.18 0.67 4.30
C PHE A 211 1.35 -0.56 4.66
N GLN A 212 0.15 -0.69 4.09
CA GLN A 212 -0.71 -1.86 4.28
C GLN A 212 -0.03 -3.15 3.79
N HIS A 213 0.72 -3.08 2.68
CA HIS A 213 1.47 -4.25 2.20
C HIS A 213 2.55 -4.69 3.21
N ARG A 214 3.32 -3.76 3.80
CA ARG A 214 4.32 -4.12 4.81
C ARG A 214 3.69 -4.73 6.06
N LEU A 215 2.59 -4.17 6.54
CA LEU A 215 1.84 -4.74 7.66
C LEU A 215 1.30 -6.14 7.37
N ASN A 216 0.84 -6.39 6.14
CA ASN A 216 0.44 -7.73 5.74
C ASN A 216 1.60 -8.73 5.78
N LEU A 217 2.81 -8.32 5.39
CA LEU A 217 4.00 -9.16 5.48
C LEU A 217 4.46 -9.40 6.93
N ILE A 218 4.27 -8.43 7.84
CA ILE A 218 4.64 -8.58 9.26
C ILE A 218 3.70 -9.56 9.97
N HIS A 219 2.39 -9.40 9.75
CA HIS A 219 1.39 -10.02 10.60
C HIS A 219 0.69 -11.21 9.95
N HIS A 220 0.78 -11.35 8.63
CA HIS A 220 -0.03 -12.31 7.86
C HIS A 220 -1.53 -12.22 8.18
N ASP A 221 -2.02 -11.01 8.45
CA ASP A 221 -3.42 -10.71 8.74
C ASP A 221 -4.13 -10.11 7.52
N ALA A 222 -5.29 -10.67 7.19
CA ALA A 222 -6.07 -10.33 6.01
C ALA A 222 -6.59 -8.89 6.03
N ARG A 223 -6.69 -8.25 7.20
CA ARG A 223 -7.19 -6.87 7.33
C ARG A 223 -6.33 -5.88 6.55
N TYR A 224 -5.03 -6.12 6.48
CA TYR A 224 -4.10 -5.24 5.77
C TYR A 224 -4.23 -5.41 4.25
N ALA A 225 -4.33 -6.66 3.77
CA ALA A 225 -4.63 -6.93 2.36
C ALA A 225 -6.03 -6.42 1.94
N TYR A 226 -6.99 -6.41 2.87
CA TYR A 226 -8.30 -5.80 2.66
C TYR A 226 -8.22 -4.29 2.42
N LEU A 227 -7.51 -3.54 3.27
CA LEU A 227 -7.37 -2.09 3.12
C LEU A 227 -6.50 -1.72 1.90
N LEU A 228 -5.51 -2.56 1.58
CA LEU A 228 -4.78 -2.48 0.33
C LEU A 228 -5.73 -2.59 -0.87
N GLU A 229 -6.61 -3.60 -0.89
CA GLU A 229 -7.62 -3.79 -1.94
C GLU A 229 -8.58 -2.58 -2.01
N GLU A 230 -9.04 -2.08 -0.87
CA GLU A 230 -9.95 -0.94 -0.79
C GLU A 230 -9.31 0.34 -1.36
N THR A 231 -8.05 0.62 -1.02
CA THR A 231 -7.33 1.79 -1.56
C THR A 231 -7.03 1.63 -3.06
N LEU A 232 -6.64 0.43 -3.48
CA LEU A 232 -6.30 0.11 -4.87
C LEU A 232 -7.49 0.31 -5.80
N TYR A 233 -8.62 -0.33 -5.51
CA TYR A 233 -9.79 -0.31 -6.40
C TYR A 233 -10.56 1.02 -6.40
N ASN A 234 -10.28 1.90 -5.44
CA ASN A 234 -10.99 3.16 -5.29
C ASN A 234 -10.04 4.36 -5.45
N ALA A 235 -9.37 4.81 -4.40
CA ALA A 235 -8.57 6.04 -4.46
C ALA A 235 -7.46 5.99 -5.53
N LEU A 236 -6.77 4.86 -5.70
CA LEU A 236 -5.70 4.74 -6.69
C LEU A 236 -6.25 4.63 -8.12
N LEU A 237 -7.10 3.66 -8.43
CA LEU A 237 -7.65 3.51 -9.79
C LEU A 237 -8.53 4.71 -10.19
N GLY A 238 -9.24 5.32 -9.24
CA GLY A 238 -10.00 6.54 -9.44
C GLY A 238 -9.14 7.77 -9.73
N SER A 239 -7.83 7.72 -9.47
CA SER A 239 -6.92 8.85 -9.75
C SER A 239 -6.43 8.93 -11.19
N VAL A 240 -6.74 7.95 -12.04
CA VAL A 240 -6.31 7.91 -13.44
C VAL A 240 -7.51 7.66 -14.36
N ASP A 241 -7.51 8.24 -15.56
CA ASP A 241 -8.54 7.91 -16.55
C ASP A 241 -8.33 6.53 -17.17
N LEU A 242 -9.37 5.97 -17.81
CA LEU A 242 -9.29 4.63 -18.40
C LEU A 242 -8.21 4.51 -19.48
N ALA A 243 -7.87 5.61 -20.15
CA ALA A 243 -6.83 5.66 -21.18
C ALA A 243 -5.41 5.77 -20.59
N GLY A 244 -5.25 6.09 -19.30
CA GLY A 244 -3.96 6.29 -18.65
C GLY A 244 -3.23 7.58 -19.05
N GLY A 245 -3.95 8.55 -19.61
CA GLY A 245 -3.40 9.80 -20.12
C GLY A 245 -3.63 11.02 -19.22
N ASN A 246 -4.59 10.94 -18.30
CA ASN A 246 -4.94 12.04 -17.39
C ASN A 246 -5.04 11.55 -15.95
N PHE A 247 -4.59 12.40 -15.03
CA PHE A 247 -4.46 12.09 -13.61
C PHE A 247 -5.17 13.13 -12.75
N TYR A 248 -5.57 12.70 -11.56
CA TYR A 248 -5.80 13.59 -10.43
C TYR A 248 -4.54 13.66 -9.56
N TYR A 249 -4.29 14.84 -9.00
CA TYR A 249 -3.42 15.00 -7.84
C TYR A 249 -4.24 14.82 -6.56
N GLN A 250 -5.38 15.50 -6.46
CA GLN A 250 -6.34 15.42 -5.35
C GLN A 250 -7.52 14.53 -5.73
N ASN A 251 -8.00 13.68 -4.82
CA ASN A 251 -9.13 12.78 -5.07
C ASN A 251 -10.29 13.05 -4.07
N PRO A 252 -10.96 14.22 -4.14
CA PRO A 252 -12.11 14.48 -3.30
C PRO A 252 -13.29 13.54 -3.64
N LEU A 253 -14.17 13.33 -2.69
CA LEU A 253 -15.38 12.51 -2.84
C LEU A 253 -16.52 13.28 -3.54
N ASP A 254 -16.39 14.60 -3.65
CA ASP A 254 -17.24 15.48 -4.44
C ASP A 254 -16.35 16.39 -5.30
N GLU A 255 -16.29 16.10 -6.60
CA GLU A 255 -15.43 16.81 -7.57
C GLU A 255 -16.20 17.08 -8.87
N ARG A 256 -15.91 18.23 -9.48
CA ARG A 256 -16.44 18.63 -10.78
C ARG A 256 -15.36 18.92 -11.81
N ARG A 257 -14.10 19.03 -11.38
CA ARG A 257 -12.96 19.28 -12.26
C ARG A 257 -12.53 17.97 -12.89
N PRO A 258 -12.27 17.92 -14.21
CA PRO A 258 -11.72 16.72 -14.83
C PRO A 258 -10.26 16.48 -14.41
N ARG A 259 -9.80 15.24 -14.61
CA ARG A 259 -8.38 14.89 -14.59
C ARG A 259 -7.60 15.69 -15.64
N TYR A 260 -6.29 15.79 -15.47
CA TYR A 260 -5.40 16.54 -16.36
C TYR A 260 -4.11 15.77 -16.66
N PRO A 261 -3.43 16.05 -17.79
CA PRO A 261 -2.27 15.25 -18.20
C PRO A 261 -1.02 15.51 -17.35
N TRP A 262 -0.91 16.69 -16.73
CA TRP A 262 0.28 17.08 -15.98
C TRP A 262 -0.02 18.09 -14.87
N HIS A 263 0.72 18.00 -13.76
CA HIS A 263 0.66 18.93 -12.64
C HIS A 263 1.96 19.73 -12.53
N GLY A 264 1.93 20.93 -11.92
CA GLY A 264 3.14 21.72 -11.65
C GLY A 264 4.14 20.99 -10.74
N CYS A 265 3.64 20.16 -9.83
CA CYS A 265 4.39 19.15 -9.09
C CYS A 265 3.94 17.75 -9.58
N PRO A 266 4.59 17.14 -10.58
CA PRO A 266 4.06 15.95 -11.27
C PRO A 266 4.39 14.63 -10.56
N CYS A 267 4.41 14.62 -9.22
CA CYS A 267 4.67 13.40 -8.45
C CYS A 267 3.68 12.28 -8.81
N CYS A 268 2.39 12.61 -8.95
CA CYS A 268 1.33 11.66 -9.28
C CYS A 268 1.54 10.94 -10.64
N VAL A 269 2.08 11.64 -11.63
CA VAL A 269 2.29 11.10 -12.99
C VAL A 269 3.29 9.95 -13.00
N GLY A 270 4.30 9.97 -12.11
CA GLY A 270 5.23 8.85 -11.94
C GLY A 270 4.79 7.86 -10.86
N ASN A 271 4.14 8.34 -9.80
CA ASN A 271 3.82 7.52 -8.63
C ASN A 271 2.65 6.57 -8.87
N ILE A 272 1.61 6.99 -9.60
CA ILE A 272 0.46 6.12 -9.92
C ILE A 272 0.90 4.92 -10.78
N PRO A 273 1.59 5.11 -11.93
CA PRO A 273 1.98 3.97 -12.76
C PRO A 273 2.93 3.00 -12.07
N ARG A 274 3.94 3.49 -11.32
CA ARG A 274 4.87 2.57 -10.61
C ARG A 274 4.14 1.71 -9.57
N THR A 275 3.12 2.27 -8.93
CA THR A 275 2.30 1.58 -7.93
C THR A 275 1.44 0.52 -8.61
N LEU A 276 0.74 0.87 -9.70
CA LEU A 276 -0.05 -0.10 -10.48
C LEU A 276 0.81 -1.24 -11.06
N LEU A 277 2.01 -0.93 -11.55
CA LEU A 277 2.95 -1.93 -12.05
C LEU A 277 3.48 -2.86 -10.95
N SER A 278 3.36 -2.48 -9.68
CA SER A 278 3.75 -3.31 -8.53
C SER A 278 2.66 -4.30 -8.10
N LEU A 279 1.44 -4.20 -8.65
CA LEU A 279 0.29 -5.05 -8.33
C LEU A 279 0.62 -6.56 -8.27
N PRO A 280 1.38 -7.16 -9.21
CA PRO A 280 1.68 -8.59 -9.16
C PRO A 280 2.36 -9.04 -7.86
N THR A 281 3.08 -8.14 -7.20
CA THR A 281 3.80 -8.42 -5.93
C THR A 281 2.89 -8.49 -4.71
N TRP A 282 1.63 -8.06 -4.83
CA TRP A 282 0.67 -8.05 -3.73
C TRP A 282 -0.39 -9.14 -3.84
N ILE A 283 -0.47 -9.84 -4.98
CA ILE A 283 -1.47 -10.89 -5.21
C ILE A 283 -1.21 -12.08 -4.27
N TYR A 284 0.07 -12.44 -4.10
CA TYR A 284 0.50 -13.56 -3.28
C TYR A 284 1.56 -13.12 -2.27
N ALA A 285 1.54 -13.71 -1.08
CA ALA A 285 2.66 -13.74 -0.16
C ALA A 285 3.01 -15.19 0.19
N LYS A 286 4.20 -15.43 0.73
CA LYS A 286 4.62 -16.75 1.20
C LYS A 286 5.44 -16.64 2.46
N ASP A 287 5.36 -17.67 3.29
CA ASP A 287 6.21 -17.92 4.45
C ASP A 287 6.69 -19.39 4.38
N PRO A 288 7.45 -19.88 5.38
CA PRO A 288 7.86 -21.29 5.40
C PRO A 288 6.70 -22.30 5.47
N ASP A 289 5.53 -21.90 5.96
CA ASP A 289 4.38 -22.78 6.21
C ASP A 289 3.41 -22.86 5.02
N GLY A 290 3.40 -21.85 4.14
CA GLY A 290 2.48 -21.84 3.01
C GLY A 290 2.46 -20.58 2.14
N VAL A 291 1.37 -20.49 1.37
CA VAL A 291 1.11 -19.40 0.41
C VAL A 291 -0.17 -18.69 0.79
N TYR A 292 -0.13 -17.36 0.78
CA TYR A 292 -1.25 -16.48 1.03
C TYR A 292 -1.76 -15.91 -0.29
N VAL A 293 -3.06 -16.03 -0.54
CA VAL A 293 -3.77 -15.42 -1.66
C VAL A 293 -4.44 -14.16 -1.14
N ASN A 294 -3.80 -13.02 -1.41
CA ASN A 294 -4.21 -11.72 -0.91
C ASN A 294 -5.20 -11.04 -1.84
N LEU A 295 -4.93 -10.99 -3.15
CA LEU A 295 -5.80 -10.32 -4.11
C LEU A 295 -6.45 -11.33 -5.06
N PHE A 296 -7.70 -11.05 -5.41
CA PHE A 296 -8.45 -11.87 -6.35
C PHE A 296 -8.29 -11.32 -7.78
N VAL A 297 -7.12 -11.57 -8.39
CA VAL A 297 -6.77 -11.10 -9.73
C VAL A 297 -6.44 -12.29 -10.61
N GLY A 298 -7.07 -12.33 -11.78
CA GLY A 298 -6.77 -13.33 -12.81
C GLY A 298 -5.27 -13.34 -13.13
N SER A 299 -4.59 -14.43 -12.81
CA SER A 299 -3.13 -14.49 -12.81
C SER A 299 -2.60 -15.91 -12.96
N THR A 300 -1.37 -16.01 -13.46
CA THR A 300 -0.54 -17.22 -13.40
C THR A 300 0.80 -16.85 -12.79
N VAL A 301 1.23 -17.58 -11.76
CA VAL A 301 2.51 -17.34 -11.09
C VAL A 301 3.20 -18.67 -10.77
N ARG A 302 4.53 -18.68 -10.81
CA ARG A 302 5.36 -19.78 -10.31
C ARG A 302 6.08 -19.33 -9.06
N LEU A 303 5.88 -20.05 -7.97
CA LEU A 303 6.49 -19.78 -6.67
C LEU A 303 7.45 -20.91 -6.33
N THR A 304 8.70 -20.56 -6.04
CA THR A 304 9.73 -21.50 -5.62
C THR A 304 9.71 -21.72 -4.11
N GLY A 305 10.12 -22.91 -3.67
CA GLY A 305 10.30 -23.24 -2.25
C GLY A 305 9.01 -23.41 -1.46
N VAL A 306 7.87 -23.65 -2.13
CA VAL A 306 6.59 -23.88 -1.47
C VAL A 306 6.48 -25.35 -1.12
N GLY A 307 6.51 -25.68 0.18
CA GLY A 307 6.55 -27.09 0.63
C GLY A 307 7.75 -27.87 0.07
N GLY A 308 8.85 -27.17 -0.25
CA GLY A 308 10.04 -27.75 -0.87
C GLY A 308 9.99 -27.94 -2.39
N ALA A 309 8.91 -27.51 -3.06
CA ALA A 309 8.73 -27.62 -4.51
C ALA A 309 8.57 -26.25 -5.20
N GLU A 310 8.75 -26.22 -6.52
CA GLU A 310 8.17 -25.16 -7.35
C GLU A 310 6.70 -25.46 -7.60
N VAL A 311 5.85 -24.44 -7.45
CA VAL A 311 4.39 -24.58 -7.58
C VAL A 311 3.86 -23.46 -8.47
N GLU A 312 3.17 -23.85 -9.54
CA GLU A 312 2.40 -22.93 -10.36
C GLU A 312 0.99 -22.76 -9.78
N PHE A 313 0.56 -21.51 -9.61
CA PHE A 313 -0.81 -21.14 -9.26
C PHE A 313 -1.47 -20.46 -10.45
N VAL A 314 -2.67 -20.92 -10.79
CA VAL A 314 -3.50 -20.31 -11.84
C VAL A 314 -4.82 -19.86 -11.22
N GLN A 315 -5.02 -18.55 -11.15
CA GLN A 315 -6.22 -17.93 -10.62
C GLN A 315 -7.12 -17.46 -11.77
N ARG A 316 -8.38 -17.88 -11.76
CA ARG A 316 -9.42 -17.46 -12.72
C ARG A 316 -10.58 -16.84 -11.98
N THR A 317 -10.89 -15.60 -12.32
CA THR A 317 -11.98 -14.83 -11.72
C THR A 317 -12.35 -13.65 -12.62
N ASP A 318 -13.57 -13.13 -12.43
CA ASP A 318 -14.06 -11.88 -13.01
C ASP A 318 -14.14 -10.77 -11.93
N HIS A 319 -13.50 -10.96 -10.78
CA HIS A 319 -13.39 -9.95 -9.72
C HIS A 319 -12.71 -8.68 -10.28
N PRO A 320 -13.20 -7.47 -9.98
CA PRO A 320 -14.19 -7.12 -8.96
C PRO A 320 -15.67 -7.15 -9.41
N TRP A 321 -15.97 -7.63 -10.62
CA TRP A 321 -17.34 -7.61 -11.18
C TRP A 321 -18.13 -8.88 -10.84
N GLY A 322 -17.44 -10.01 -10.69
CA GLY A 322 -18.00 -11.29 -10.27
C GLY A 322 -17.30 -11.88 -9.05
N GLY A 323 -18.07 -12.54 -8.16
CA GLY A 323 -17.53 -13.12 -6.93
C GLY A 323 -16.91 -14.52 -7.08
N ARG A 324 -17.02 -15.18 -8.25
CA ARG A 324 -16.51 -16.55 -8.42
C ARG A 324 -14.99 -16.54 -8.60
N VAL A 325 -14.30 -17.36 -7.82
CA VAL A 325 -12.85 -17.56 -7.91
C VAL A 325 -12.54 -19.05 -8.02
N SER A 326 -11.65 -19.38 -8.95
CA SER A 326 -11.09 -20.73 -9.13
C SER A 326 -9.57 -20.63 -9.10
N LEU A 327 -8.94 -21.37 -8.19
CA LEU A 327 -7.49 -21.43 -8.04
C LEU A 327 -7.03 -22.87 -8.32
N THR A 328 -6.27 -23.04 -9.39
CA THR A 328 -5.62 -24.32 -9.69
C THR A 328 -4.20 -24.31 -9.15
N VAL A 329 -3.80 -25.40 -8.49
CA VAL A 329 -2.52 -25.59 -7.83
C VAL A 329 -1.76 -26.69 -8.58
N ASN A 330 -0.60 -26.36 -9.13
CA ASN A 330 0.19 -27.21 -10.00
C ASN A 330 1.63 -27.33 -9.46
N PRO A 331 1.85 -28.14 -8.41
CA PRO A 331 3.21 -28.41 -7.93
C PRO A 331 3.95 -29.33 -8.92
N GLU A 332 5.25 -29.10 -9.13
CA GLU A 332 6.07 -29.95 -10.01
C GLU A 332 6.19 -31.39 -9.49
N VAL A 333 6.20 -31.54 -8.17
CA VAL A 333 6.13 -32.81 -7.44
C VAL A 333 5.12 -32.67 -6.30
N PRO A 334 4.39 -33.74 -5.90
CA PRO A 334 3.46 -33.65 -4.78
C PRO A 334 4.11 -33.03 -3.54
N ALA A 335 3.48 -32.00 -2.99
CA ALA A 335 4.03 -31.19 -1.92
C ALA A 335 2.96 -30.84 -0.89
N ARG A 336 3.32 -30.90 0.39
CA ARG A 336 2.43 -30.55 1.50
C ARG A 336 2.71 -29.13 1.97
N PHE A 337 1.70 -28.28 1.94
CA PHE A 337 1.76 -26.90 2.43
C PHE A 337 0.35 -26.35 2.73
N ALA A 338 0.30 -25.25 3.48
CA ALA A 338 -0.94 -24.52 3.72
C ALA A 338 -1.23 -23.51 2.59
N LEU A 339 -2.46 -23.50 2.10
CA LEU A 339 -2.99 -22.44 1.26
C LEU A 339 -3.90 -21.55 2.10
N HIS A 340 -3.51 -20.29 2.29
CA HIS A 340 -4.24 -19.27 3.03
C HIS A 340 -5.01 -18.40 2.05
N VAL A 341 -6.33 -18.59 1.94
CA VAL A 341 -7.18 -17.78 1.06
C VAL A 341 -7.79 -16.65 1.87
N ARG A 342 -7.56 -15.39 1.49
CA ARG A 342 -8.13 -14.24 2.20
C ARG A 342 -9.65 -14.38 2.29
N VAL A 343 -10.20 -14.11 3.48
CA VAL A 343 -11.63 -14.04 3.71
C VAL A 343 -12.00 -12.56 3.81
N PRO A 344 -12.81 -12.01 2.89
CA PRO A 344 -13.24 -10.63 2.99
C PRO A 344 -13.96 -10.37 4.32
N SER A 345 -13.58 -9.28 4.98
CA SER A 345 -14.25 -8.73 6.16
C SER A 345 -14.46 -7.23 5.96
N ARG A 346 -15.71 -6.78 6.01
CA ARG A 346 -16.10 -5.37 5.82
C ARG A 346 -16.11 -4.57 7.12
N SER A 347 -15.58 -5.14 8.20
CA SER A 347 -15.55 -4.55 9.56
C SER A 347 -14.14 -4.16 10.03
N VAL A 348 -13.18 -4.00 9.11
CA VAL A 348 -11.78 -3.67 9.43
C VAL A 348 -11.65 -2.26 10.03
N SER A 349 -12.34 -1.28 9.45
CA SER A 349 -12.37 0.09 9.97
C SER A 349 -13.64 0.31 10.80
N GLN A 350 -13.49 0.98 11.94
CA GLN A 350 -14.60 1.42 12.78
C GLN A 350 -15.36 2.63 12.19
N LEU A 351 -14.83 3.26 11.14
CA LEU A 351 -15.41 4.47 10.54
C LEU A 351 -16.64 4.20 9.68
N TYR A 352 -16.81 2.97 9.20
CA TYR A 352 -17.82 2.65 8.20
C TYR A 352 -18.53 1.34 8.52
N ARG A 353 -19.86 1.36 8.39
CA ARG A 353 -20.71 0.18 8.53
C ARG A 353 -21.48 -0.07 7.25
N ALA A 354 -21.30 -1.25 6.66
CA ALA A 354 -21.95 -1.65 5.42
C ALA A 354 -23.11 -2.63 5.66
N GLU A 355 -24.24 -2.43 4.97
CA GLU A 355 -25.41 -3.31 5.02
C GLU A 355 -25.90 -3.65 3.60
N PRO A 356 -26.24 -4.93 3.30
CA PRO A 356 -26.14 -6.10 4.19
C PRO A 356 -24.69 -6.52 4.42
N VAL A 357 -24.45 -7.32 5.47
CA VAL A 357 -23.12 -7.91 5.73
C VAL A 357 -22.73 -8.84 4.59
N ALA A 358 -21.49 -8.70 4.11
CA ALA A 358 -20.96 -9.41 2.94
C ALA A 358 -19.60 -10.07 3.25
N ASP A 359 -19.48 -10.63 4.46
CA ASP A 359 -18.26 -11.26 4.96
C ASP A 359 -18.24 -12.76 4.62
N GLY A 360 -17.05 -13.35 4.65
CA GLY A 360 -16.89 -14.79 4.49
C GLY A 360 -16.65 -15.25 3.04
N LEU A 361 -16.50 -16.56 2.89
CA LEU A 361 -16.47 -17.26 1.60
C LEU A 361 -17.69 -18.18 1.52
N ARG A 362 -18.25 -18.36 0.31
CA ARG A 362 -19.38 -19.27 0.08
C ARG A 362 -18.95 -20.45 -0.78
N GLY A 363 -19.40 -21.64 -0.39
CA GLY A 363 -19.26 -22.87 -1.20
C GLY A 363 -17.81 -23.23 -1.49
N VAL A 364 -16.95 -23.24 -0.46
CA VAL A 364 -15.55 -23.60 -0.63
C VAL A 364 -15.46 -25.09 -0.96
N THR A 365 -14.84 -25.42 -2.10
CA THR A 365 -14.59 -26.80 -2.50
C THR A 365 -13.14 -27.03 -2.84
N VAL A 366 -12.68 -28.27 -2.66
CA VAL A 366 -11.41 -28.75 -3.23
C VAL A 366 -11.68 -29.98 -4.07
N ASN A 367 -11.33 -29.94 -5.35
CA ASN A 367 -11.62 -30.99 -6.33
C ASN A 367 -13.11 -31.38 -6.38
N GLY A 368 -14.00 -30.39 -6.22
CA GLY A 368 -15.45 -30.58 -6.19
C GLY A 368 -16.03 -31.10 -4.87
N ALA A 369 -15.19 -31.48 -3.90
CA ALA A 369 -15.66 -31.86 -2.57
C ALA A 369 -15.77 -30.61 -1.67
N ALA A 370 -16.94 -30.42 -1.04
CA ALA A 370 -17.16 -29.32 -0.11
C ALA A 370 -16.30 -29.46 1.14
N ILE A 371 -15.72 -28.34 1.60
CA ILE A 371 -14.93 -28.25 2.83
C ILE A 371 -15.33 -27.02 3.63
N GLU A 372 -15.08 -27.07 4.94
CA GLU A 372 -15.24 -25.94 5.86
C GLU A 372 -13.86 -25.63 6.47
N PRO A 373 -13.04 -24.78 5.83
CA PRO A 373 -11.70 -24.47 6.32
C PRO A 373 -11.78 -23.62 7.60
N GLY A 374 -10.87 -23.86 8.53
CA GLY A 374 -10.69 -22.98 9.69
C GLY A 374 -10.18 -21.60 9.26
N ILE A 375 -10.61 -20.55 9.96
CA ILE A 375 -10.18 -19.17 9.72
C ILE A 375 -9.11 -18.76 10.74
N VAL A 376 -7.94 -18.33 10.26
CA VAL A 376 -6.85 -17.81 11.08
C VAL A 376 -6.43 -16.45 10.52
N ALA A 377 -6.42 -15.42 11.36
CA ALA A 377 -6.09 -14.04 10.96
C ALA A 377 -6.82 -13.54 9.69
N GLY A 378 -8.09 -13.97 9.52
CA GLY A 378 -8.91 -13.63 8.35
C GLY A 378 -8.54 -14.37 7.06
N TYR A 379 -7.78 -15.48 7.13
CA TYR A 379 -7.55 -16.40 6.02
C TYR A 379 -8.20 -17.75 6.27
N ALA A 380 -8.87 -18.29 5.25
CA ALA A 380 -9.31 -19.68 5.20
C ALA A 380 -8.10 -20.59 4.92
N VAL A 381 -7.77 -21.47 5.87
CA VAL A 381 -6.56 -22.28 5.83
C VAL A 381 -6.86 -23.67 5.30
N ILE A 382 -6.28 -24.03 4.16
CA ILE A 382 -6.42 -25.33 3.52
C ILE A 382 -5.05 -26.01 3.50
N THR A 383 -4.81 -26.91 4.44
CA THR A 383 -3.56 -27.68 4.52
C THR A 383 -3.75 -29.09 3.99
N ARG A 384 -3.01 -29.45 2.95
CA ARG A 384 -3.04 -30.80 2.37
C ARG A 384 -1.76 -31.08 1.60
N GLU A 385 -1.63 -32.33 1.17
CA GLU A 385 -0.72 -32.67 0.08
C GLU A 385 -1.41 -32.29 -1.24
N TRP A 386 -0.77 -31.40 -1.99
CA TRP A 386 -1.25 -30.88 -3.25
C TRP A 386 -0.67 -31.69 -4.41
N GLN A 387 -1.51 -32.00 -5.39
CA GLN A 387 -1.12 -32.64 -6.65
C GLN A 387 -1.40 -31.72 -7.82
N ALA A 388 -0.70 -31.93 -8.94
CA ALA A 388 -0.93 -31.16 -10.15
C ALA A 388 -2.39 -31.24 -10.62
N GLY A 389 -3.00 -30.08 -10.82
CA GLY A 389 -4.40 -29.95 -11.21
C GLY A 389 -5.39 -29.90 -10.05
N ASP A 390 -4.94 -30.00 -8.80
CA ASP A 390 -5.80 -29.75 -7.64
C ASP A 390 -6.42 -28.35 -7.74
N ARG A 391 -7.70 -28.23 -7.39
CA ARG A 391 -8.47 -27.01 -7.61
C ARG A 391 -9.26 -26.62 -6.38
N VAL A 392 -9.11 -25.36 -5.97
CA VAL A 392 -9.89 -24.70 -4.92
C VAL A 392 -10.87 -23.74 -5.56
N GLU A 393 -12.15 -23.85 -5.23
CA GLU A 393 -13.19 -22.97 -5.78
C GLU A 393 -14.04 -22.40 -4.65
N PHE A 394 -14.42 -21.13 -4.77
CA PHE A 394 -15.25 -20.43 -3.80
C PHE A 394 -15.94 -19.22 -4.45
N THR A 395 -16.92 -18.65 -3.74
CA THR A 395 -17.61 -17.43 -4.15
C THR A 395 -17.54 -16.37 -3.06
N LEU A 396 -17.06 -15.19 -3.43
CA LEU A 396 -17.11 -13.97 -2.63
C LEU A 396 -18.56 -13.44 -2.58
N PRO A 397 -19.09 -13.07 -1.40
CA PRO A 397 -20.37 -12.38 -1.32
C PRO A 397 -20.28 -10.98 -1.95
N MET A 398 -21.10 -10.73 -2.98
CA MET A 398 -21.12 -9.46 -3.72
C MET A 398 -22.53 -8.83 -3.77
N PRO A 399 -23.21 -8.57 -2.63
CA PRO A 399 -24.44 -7.78 -2.66
C PRO A 399 -24.10 -6.30 -2.89
N VAL A 400 -25.07 -5.53 -3.41
CA VAL A 400 -25.02 -4.06 -3.31
C VAL A 400 -25.16 -3.69 -1.83
N GLN A 401 -24.24 -2.88 -1.33
CA GLN A 401 -24.20 -2.44 0.06
C GLN A 401 -24.43 -0.94 0.17
N ILE A 402 -25.18 -0.56 1.21
CA ILE A 402 -25.27 0.81 1.72
C ILE A 402 -24.24 0.95 2.83
N VAL A 403 -23.33 1.90 2.68
CA VAL A 403 -22.25 2.19 3.64
C VAL A 403 -22.55 3.49 4.38
N ARG A 404 -22.57 3.42 5.70
CA ARG A 404 -22.81 4.55 6.61
C ARG A 404 -21.52 4.91 7.34
N GLY A 405 -21.21 6.20 7.39
CA GLY A 405 -20.12 6.71 8.22
C GLY A 405 -20.48 6.73 9.72
N ASP A 406 -19.47 6.66 10.56
CA ASP A 406 -19.56 6.88 11.99
C ASP A 406 -20.12 8.29 12.29
N ALA A 407 -20.93 8.40 13.35
CA ALA A 407 -21.61 9.66 13.72
C ALA A 407 -20.67 10.82 14.05
N ARG A 408 -19.38 10.53 14.36
CA ARG A 408 -18.33 11.53 14.58
C ARG A 408 -17.86 12.19 13.28
N ILE A 409 -18.09 11.57 12.12
CA ILE A 409 -17.76 12.16 10.81
C ILE A 409 -18.92 13.06 10.37
N GLU A 410 -18.80 14.36 10.64
CA GLU A 410 -19.85 15.35 10.35
C GLU A 410 -20.33 15.30 8.90
N ALA A 411 -19.40 15.18 7.93
CA ALA A 411 -19.71 15.20 6.51
C ALA A 411 -20.63 14.06 6.04
N THR A 412 -20.70 12.95 6.79
CA THR A 412 -21.48 11.77 6.40
C THR A 412 -22.88 11.71 7.01
N LYS A 413 -23.24 12.67 7.89
CA LYS A 413 -24.54 12.67 8.55
C LYS A 413 -25.68 12.79 7.55
N GLY A 414 -26.64 11.87 7.64
CA GLY A 414 -27.78 11.80 6.73
C GLY A 414 -27.42 11.35 5.31
N GLN A 415 -26.18 10.93 5.06
CA GLN A 415 -25.69 10.48 3.76
C GLN A 415 -25.24 9.02 3.83
N VAL A 416 -25.12 8.40 2.65
CA VAL A 416 -24.61 7.04 2.49
C VAL A 416 -23.74 6.95 1.24
N ALA A 417 -22.82 6.00 1.23
CA ALA A 417 -22.13 5.58 0.02
C ALA A 417 -22.69 4.23 -0.47
N LEU A 418 -22.57 3.97 -1.76
CA LEU A 418 -22.93 2.68 -2.36
C LEU A 418 -21.65 1.88 -2.63
N ARG A 419 -21.70 0.56 -2.41
CA ARG A 419 -20.57 -0.33 -2.64
C ARG A 419 -21.04 -1.63 -3.30
N TYR A 420 -20.21 -2.18 -4.19
CA TYR A 420 -20.36 -3.52 -4.72
C TYR A 420 -18.98 -4.20 -4.74
N GLY A 421 -18.83 -5.27 -3.95
CA GLY A 421 -17.53 -5.87 -3.72
C GLY A 421 -16.52 -4.88 -3.12
N PRO A 422 -15.30 -4.76 -3.66
CA PRO A 422 -14.32 -3.77 -3.19
C PRO A 422 -14.55 -2.36 -3.76
N VAL A 423 -15.49 -2.18 -4.70
CA VAL A 423 -15.67 -0.91 -5.43
C VAL A 423 -16.72 -0.03 -4.75
N VAL A 424 -16.34 1.19 -4.40
CA VAL A 424 -17.21 2.28 -3.96
C VAL A 424 -17.72 3.01 -5.19
N TYR A 425 -19.03 3.22 -5.24
CA TYR A 425 -19.70 3.87 -6.36
C TYR A 425 -19.88 5.36 -6.11
N CYS A 426 -19.96 6.12 -7.20
CA CYS A 426 -20.32 7.53 -7.21
C CYS A 426 -21.49 7.77 -8.18
N VAL A 427 -21.98 9.00 -8.22
CA VAL A 427 -23.00 9.47 -9.15
C VAL A 427 -22.39 10.59 -9.98
N GLU A 428 -22.53 10.53 -11.30
CA GLU A 428 -22.01 11.54 -12.22
C GLU A 428 -23.16 12.31 -12.93
N PRO A 429 -22.98 13.60 -13.25
CA PRO A 429 -24.02 14.40 -13.90
C PRO A 429 -24.47 13.87 -15.27
N ILE A 430 -23.59 13.17 -15.97
CA ILE A 430 -23.88 12.65 -17.31
C ILE A 430 -25.01 11.59 -17.30
N ASP A 431 -25.21 10.93 -16.16
CA ASP A 431 -26.20 9.86 -15.99
C ASP A 431 -27.50 10.35 -15.32
N GLN A 432 -27.60 11.65 -14.98
CA GLN A 432 -28.71 12.20 -14.19
C GLN A 432 -29.46 13.32 -14.94
N ALA A 433 -30.78 13.22 -15.01
CA ALA A 433 -31.64 14.21 -15.69
C ALA A 433 -31.83 15.53 -14.90
N THR A 434 -31.38 15.61 -13.64
CA THR A 434 -31.56 16.78 -12.77
C THR A 434 -30.27 17.23 -12.06
N THR A 435 -30.26 18.51 -11.67
CA THR A 435 -29.12 19.23 -11.08
C THR A 435 -28.82 18.73 -9.67
N PHE A 436 -27.53 18.58 -9.33
CA PHE A 436 -27.04 18.03 -8.06
C PHE A 436 -27.65 18.67 -6.80
N GLY A 437 -28.36 17.84 -6.04
CA GLY A 437 -28.73 17.97 -4.63
C GLY A 437 -28.60 16.60 -3.94
N ALA A 438 -29.12 16.44 -2.71
CA ALA A 438 -29.18 15.12 -2.06
C ALA A 438 -30.06 14.16 -2.87
N VAL A 439 -29.48 13.04 -3.34
CA VAL A 439 -30.26 11.96 -3.96
C VAL A 439 -30.94 11.19 -2.83
N ASP A 440 -32.25 11.37 -2.70
CA ASP A 440 -33.04 10.61 -1.72
C ASP A 440 -33.23 9.17 -2.22
N LEU A 441 -32.61 8.22 -1.54
CA LEU A 441 -32.76 6.79 -1.83
C LEU A 441 -34.19 6.29 -1.61
N ALA A 442 -35.00 6.98 -0.79
CA ALA A 442 -36.38 6.62 -0.54
C ALA A 442 -37.32 6.95 -1.72
N THR A 443 -36.98 7.95 -2.54
CA THR A 443 -37.81 8.31 -3.71
C THR A 443 -37.56 7.45 -4.95
N GLY A 444 -36.59 6.53 -4.88
CA GLY A 444 -36.17 5.71 -6.00
C GLY A 444 -35.42 6.54 -7.05
N LEU A 445 -34.43 5.93 -7.68
CA LEU A 445 -33.90 6.43 -8.95
C LEU A 445 -35.02 6.24 -9.97
N THR A 446 -35.88 7.25 -10.14
CA THR A 446 -36.90 7.21 -11.19
C THR A 446 -36.20 7.09 -12.54
N PRO A 447 -36.50 6.06 -13.34
CA PRO A 447 -35.85 5.81 -14.64
C PRO A 447 -36.10 6.91 -15.67
#